data_AF-A0A819CLL9-F1
#
_entry.id   AF-A0A819CLL9-F1
#
_cell.length_a   1.000
_cell.length_b   1.000
_cell.length_c   1.000
_cell.angle_alpha   90.00
_cell.angle_beta   90.00
_cell.angle_gamma   90.00
#
_symmetry.space_group_name_H-M   'P 1'
#
loop_
_entity.id
_entity.type
_entity.pdbx_description
1 polymer ?
#
loop_
_entity_poly.entity_id
_entity_poly.type
_entity_poly.pdbx_seq_one_letter_code
_entity_poly.pdbx_strand_id
1 'polypeptide(L)'
;MGQGVHVMTVAWTGIAVSLLPEGRTVHSRFKRPVPILETSTSNIRPNSKEAEEIRKTQVYIWDEAPMAPCYALNEVDILLRDIMNIDAPFGGKIMILGGDFRQVLPVIRFANRSELIAASLKSSNLWPYFKVMHLHQNMRTGPREEEFSKWLIKLGNGELTSNEDDEIELPSSCMLNE
;
A
#
# COMPACT_ATOMS: atom_id res chain seq x y z
N MET A 1 4.26 -18.86 -7.58
CA MET A 1 5.48 -18.02 -7.57
C MET A 1 6.38 -18.49 -8.70
N GLY A 2 6.93 -17.57 -9.51
CA GLY A 2 7.79 -17.93 -10.64
C GLY A 2 9.08 -18.61 -10.16
N GLN A 3 9.50 -19.69 -10.83
CA GLN A 3 10.67 -20.47 -10.44
C GLN A 3 11.94 -19.59 -10.51
N GLY A 4 12.66 -19.47 -9.39
CA GLY A 4 13.98 -18.83 -9.30
C GLY A 4 14.03 -17.34 -8.91
N VAL A 5 12.89 -16.68 -8.68
CA VAL A 5 12.83 -15.27 -8.27
C VAL A 5 12.60 -15.16 -6.76
N HIS A 6 13.50 -14.47 -6.05
CA HIS A 6 13.31 -14.20 -4.62
C HIS A 6 12.38 -12.99 -4.44
N VAL A 7 11.20 -13.25 -3.87
CA VAL A 7 10.14 -12.26 -3.67
C VAL A 7 9.96 -12.02 -2.17
N MET A 8 9.83 -10.75 -1.77
CA MET A 8 9.42 -10.39 -0.42
C MET A 8 8.07 -9.68 -0.46
N THR A 9 7.14 -10.12 0.39
CA THR A 9 5.84 -9.47 0.54
C THR A 9 5.79 -8.66 1.84
N VAL A 10 5.28 -7.44 1.75
CA VAL A 10 5.11 -6.52 2.88
C VAL A 10 3.75 -5.84 2.83
N ALA A 11 3.28 -5.36 3.98
CA ALA A 11 2.13 -4.47 4.04
C ALA A 11 2.30 -3.44 5.18
N TRP A 12 1.49 -2.39 5.17
CA TRP A 12 1.55 -1.34 6.19
C TRP A 12 1.02 -1.83 7.56
N THR A 13 -0.13 -2.49 7.55
CA THR A 13 -0.83 -2.96 8.76
C THR A 13 -0.56 -4.43 9.05
N GLY A 14 -0.63 -4.82 10.33
CA GLY A 14 -0.44 -6.21 10.73
C GLY A 14 -1.50 -7.18 10.20
N ILE A 15 -2.75 -6.71 10.03
CA ILE A 15 -3.84 -7.56 9.53
C ILE A 15 -3.68 -7.90 8.05
N ALA A 16 -3.24 -6.94 7.22
CA ALA A 16 -2.97 -7.16 5.82
C ALA A 16 -1.84 -8.18 5.61
N VAL A 17 -0.82 -8.14 6.46
CA VAL A 17 0.30 -9.10 6.44
C VAL A 17 -0.16 -10.55 6.60
N SER A 18 -1.20 -10.82 7.42
CA SER A 18 -1.69 -12.18 7.67
C SER A 18 -2.21 -12.89 6.41
N LEU A 19 -2.55 -12.14 5.36
CA LEU A 19 -3.03 -12.67 4.08
C LEU A 19 -1.89 -12.90 3.07
N LEU A 20 -0.66 -12.45 3.40
CA LEU A 20 0.50 -12.55 2.52
C LEU A 20 1.38 -13.75 2.91
N PRO A 21 1.79 -14.59 1.94
CA PRO A 21 2.74 -15.67 2.19
C PRO A 21 4.06 -15.13 2.73
N GLU A 22 4.46 -15.53 3.94
CA GLU A 22 5.67 -15.04 4.61
C GLU A 22 5.72 -13.50 4.76
N GLY A 23 4.54 -12.87 4.78
CA GLY A 23 4.39 -11.43 4.92
C GLY A 23 5.01 -10.91 6.21
N ARG A 24 5.55 -9.69 6.14
CA ARG A 24 5.92 -8.91 7.33
C ARG A 24 5.46 -7.47 7.17
N THR A 25 5.24 -6.78 8.28
CA THR A 25 4.96 -5.34 8.21
C THR A 25 6.21 -4.63 7.67
N VAL A 26 6.01 -3.50 6.98
CA VAL A 26 7.10 -2.63 6.50
C VAL A 26 8.05 -2.28 7.66
N HIS A 27 7.49 -1.94 8.82
CA HIS A 27 8.22 -1.66 10.05
C HIS A 27 9.14 -2.82 10.47
N SER A 28 8.60 -4.05 10.54
CA SER A 28 9.35 -5.23 10.97
C SER A 28 10.40 -5.64 9.93
N ARG A 29 10.05 -5.61 8.65
CA ARG A 29 10.93 -6.02 7.54
C ARG A 29 12.15 -5.12 7.43
N PHE A 30 11.95 -3.81 7.51
CA PHE A 30 13.01 -2.81 7.32
C PHE A 30 13.56 -2.24 8.63
N LYS A 31 13.22 -2.86 9.77
CA LYS A 31 13.61 -2.46 11.13
C LYS A 31 13.44 -0.96 11.38
N ARG A 32 12.30 -0.43 10.95
CA ARG A 32 11.95 1.00 11.11
C ARG A 32 11.26 1.24 12.46
N PRO A 33 11.52 2.38 13.11
CA PRO A 33 10.84 2.74 14.35
C PRO A 33 9.35 2.93 14.11
N VAL A 34 8.56 2.76 15.18
CA VAL A 34 7.13 3.09 15.21
C VAL A 34 6.97 4.26 16.17
N PRO A 35 6.54 5.45 15.72
CA PRO A 35 6.17 5.81 14.35
C PRO A 35 7.37 6.01 13.41
N ILE A 36 7.17 5.85 12.10
CA ILE A 36 8.11 6.33 11.08
C ILE A 36 7.91 7.84 10.96
N LEU A 37 8.99 8.59 11.18
CA LEU A 37 9.08 10.02 10.92
C LEU A 37 9.94 10.24 9.67
N GLU A 38 9.81 11.40 9.03
CA GLU A 38 10.61 11.78 7.84
C GLU A 38 12.13 11.74 8.07
N THR A 39 12.58 11.82 9.32
CA THR A 39 14.00 11.74 9.72
C THR A 39 14.41 10.35 10.22
N SER A 40 13.52 9.37 10.18
CA SER A 40 13.76 8.04 10.75
C SER A 40 14.69 7.24 9.86
N THR A 41 15.83 6.78 10.38
CA THR A 41 16.75 5.88 9.67
C THR A 41 16.49 4.41 10.01
N SER A 42 16.99 3.49 9.18
CA SER A 42 16.90 2.05 9.45
C SER A 42 18.03 1.62 10.36
N ASN A 43 17.74 0.67 11.24
CA ASN A 43 18.77 0.03 12.07
C ASN A 43 19.48 -1.14 11.37
N ILE A 44 19.17 -1.42 10.09
CA ILE A 44 19.82 -2.50 9.34
C ILE A 44 21.26 -2.10 9.00
N ARG A 45 22.21 -2.90 9.48
CA ARG A 45 23.62 -2.72 9.17
C ARG A 45 23.96 -3.43 7.85
N PRO A 46 24.85 -2.89 6.99
CA PRO A 46 25.19 -3.50 5.70
C PRO A 46 25.67 -4.96 5.78
N ASN A 47 26.29 -5.36 6.89
CA ASN A 47 26.82 -6.72 7.10
C ASN A 47 25.87 -7.64 7.88
N SER A 48 24.61 -7.24 8.08
CA SER A 48 23.63 -8.08 8.78
C SER A 48 22.99 -9.12 7.85
N LYS A 49 22.38 -10.14 8.45
CA LYS A 49 21.63 -11.16 7.71
C LYS A 49 20.46 -10.54 6.95
N GLU A 50 19.79 -9.56 7.53
CA GLU A 50 18.68 -8.82 6.90
C GLU A 50 19.15 -8.08 5.64
N ALA A 51 20.33 -7.44 5.68
CA ALA A 51 20.90 -6.80 4.50
C ALA A 51 21.23 -7.82 3.40
N GLU A 52 21.70 -9.01 3.77
CA GLU A 52 21.92 -10.12 2.81
C GLU A 52 20.61 -10.60 2.17
N GLU A 53 19.55 -10.75 2.94
CA GLU A 53 18.21 -11.09 2.41
C GLU A 53 17.68 -10.01 1.46
N ILE A 54 17.87 -8.73 1.80
CA ILE A 54 17.51 -7.60 0.93
C ILE A 54 18.29 -7.66 -0.39
N ARG A 55 19.60 -7.95 -0.35
CA ARG A 55 20.42 -8.08 -1.55
C ARG A 55 19.95 -9.22 -2.45
N LYS A 56 19.59 -10.37 -1.87
CA LYS A 56 19.08 -11.55 -2.60
C LYS A 56 17.70 -11.32 -3.20
N THR A 57 16.88 -10.48 -2.58
CA THR A 57 15.54 -10.17 -3.06
C THR A 57 15.58 -9.41 -4.37
N GLN A 58 14.73 -9.80 -5.31
CA GLN A 58 14.61 -9.15 -6.61
C GLN A 58 13.33 -8.32 -6.71
N VAL A 59 12.24 -8.83 -6.12
CA VAL A 59 10.91 -8.24 -6.19
C VAL A 59 10.35 -8.03 -4.79
N TYR A 60 9.81 -6.85 -4.55
CA TYR A 60 9.02 -6.51 -3.38
C TYR A 60 7.57 -6.32 -3.79
N ILE A 61 6.65 -6.99 -3.10
CA ILE A 61 5.22 -6.78 -3.24
C ILE A 61 4.74 -6.10 -1.97
N TRP A 62 4.27 -4.87 -2.09
CA TRP A 62 3.70 -4.10 -0.99
C TRP A 62 2.19 -4.07 -1.15
N ASP A 63 1.49 -4.82 -0.31
CA ASP A 63 0.03 -4.85 -0.28
C ASP A 63 -0.55 -3.77 0.65
N GLU A 64 -1.76 -3.31 0.32
CA GLU A 64 -2.41 -2.16 0.95
C GLU A 64 -1.49 -0.93 1.07
N ALA A 65 -0.70 -0.69 0.02
CA ALA A 65 0.26 0.40 -0.06
C ALA A 65 -0.38 1.80 0.12
N PRO A 66 -1.58 2.11 -0.40
CA PRO A 66 -2.20 3.44 -0.23
C PRO A 66 -2.40 3.88 1.22
N MET A 67 -2.46 2.95 2.18
CA MET A 67 -2.53 3.26 3.61
C MET A 67 -1.21 3.81 4.18
N ALA A 68 -0.09 3.59 3.48
CA ALA A 68 1.21 4.06 3.89
C ALA A 68 1.45 5.50 3.42
N PRO A 69 2.01 6.35 4.29
CA PRO A 69 2.41 7.68 3.89
C PRO A 69 3.59 7.65 2.91
N CYS A 70 3.69 8.63 2.03
CA CYS A 70 4.73 8.73 1.00
C CYS A 70 6.16 8.71 1.55
N TYR A 71 6.40 9.29 2.73
CA TYR A 71 7.71 9.25 3.37
C TYR A 71 8.13 7.82 3.76
N ALA A 72 7.20 6.90 4.03
CA ALA A 72 7.55 5.50 4.29
C ALA A 72 8.10 4.81 3.03
N LEU A 73 7.57 5.16 1.85
CA LEU A 73 8.09 4.68 0.58
C LEU A 73 9.48 5.26 0.30
N ASN A 74 9.67 6.56 0.56
CA ASN A 74 10.97 7.24 0.39
C ASN A 74 12.04 6.63 1.31
N GLU A 75 11.69 6.31 2.55
CA GLU A 75 12.60 5.65 3.48
C GLU A 75 13.00 4.25 3.00
N VAL A 76 12.07 3.48 2.43
CA VAL A 76 12.41 2.18 1.83
C VAL A 76 13.35 2.36 0.64
N ASP A 77 13.12 3.37 -0.21
CA ASP A 77 14.01 3.71 -1.33
C ASP A 77 15.43 4.00 -0.87
N ILE A 78 15.61 4.93 0.08
CA ILE A 78 16.92 5.29 0.64
C ILE A 78 17.64 4.05 1.17
N LEU A 79 16.96 3.25 1.99
CA LEU A 79 17.53 2.02 2.56
C LEU A 79 17.99 1.04 1.49
N LEU A 80 17.19 0.83 0.44
CA LEU A 80 17.54 -0.10 -0.62
C LEU A 80 18.71 0.42 -1.45
N ARG A 81 18.77 1.73 -1.72
CA ARG A 81 19.92 2.38 -2.40
C ARG A 81 21.20 2.21 -1.59
N ASP A 82 21.13 2.41 -0.28
CA ASP A 82 22.27 2.26 0.64
C ASP A 82 22.76 0.80 0.71
N ILE A 83 21.85 -0.17 0.89
CA ILE A 83 22.23 -1.59 1.03
C ILE A 83 22.79 -2.16 -0.28
N MET A 84 22.22 -1.73 -1.42
CA MET A 84 22.65 -2.14 -2.75
C MET A 84 23.86 -1.37 -3.24
N ASN A 85 24.15 -0.20 -2.65
CA ASN A 85 25.15 0.75 -3.13
C ASN A 85 24.94 1.12 -4.61
N ILE A 86 23.67 1.39 -4.98
CA ILE A 86 23.23 1.69 -6.34
C ILE A 86 22.34 2.93 -6.31
N ASP A 87 22.73 3.97 -7.05
CA ASP A 87 22.01 5.25 -7.13
C ASP A 87 20.83 5.22 -8.11
N ALA A 88 20.02 4.16 -8.09
CA ALA A 88 18.79 4.01 -8.87
C ALA A 88 17.59 3.83 -7.93
N PRO A 89 16.35 4.15 -8.34
CA PRO A 89 15.17 3.91 -7.53
C PRO A 89 15.15 2.48 -6.96
N PHE A 90 14.92 2.40 -5.66
CA PHE A 90 14.89 1.19 -4.83
C PHE A 90 16.17 0.34 -4.95
N GLY A 91 17.32 0.94 -5.20
CA GLY A 91 18.58 0.22 -5.40
C GLY A 91 18.54 -0.74 -6.60
N GLY A 92 17.71 -0.44 -7.61
CA GLY A 92 17.49 -1.29 -8.78
C GLY A 92 16.56 -2.49 -8.55
N LYS A 93 15.86 -2.54 -7.41
CA LYS A 93 14.88 -3.59 -7.11
C LYS A 93 13.53 -3.30 -7.76
N ILE A 94 12.76 -4.35 -8.02
CA ILE A 94 11.41 -4.22 -8.56
C ILE A 94 10.44 -4.03 -7.40
N MET A 95 9.69 -2.93 -7.42
CA MET A 95 8.61 -2.64 -6.48
C MET A 95 7.25 -2.82 -7.15
N ILE A 96 6.41 -3.66 -6.57
CA ILE A 96 5.01 -3.84 -6.96
C ILE A 96 4.16 -3.33 -5.80
N LEU A 97 3.40 -2.26 -6.02
CA LEU A 97 2.48 -1.71 -5.03
C LEU A 97 1.05 -2.17 -5.37
N GLY A 98 0.40 -2.83 -4.42
CA GLY A 98 -0.99 -3.25 -4.48
C GLY A 98 -1.83 -2.47 -3.48
N GLY A 99 -3.12 -2.32 -3.79
CA GLY A 99 -4.10 -1.67 -2.93
C GLY A 99 -5.08 -0.81 -3.73
N ASP A 100 -6.03 -0.22 -3.03
CA ASP A 100 -7.07 0.62 -3.62
C ASP A 100 -7.09 2.01 -2.97
N PHE A 101 -6.85 3.05 -3.77
CA PHE A 101 -6.86 4.44 -3.32
C PHE A 101 -8.25 4.96 -2.94
N ARG A 102 -9.31 4.19 -3.25
CA ARG A 102 -10.69 4.47 -2.81
C ARG A 102 -10.97 3.98 -1.39
N GLN A 103 -10.01 3.27 -0.79
CA GLN A 103 -10.08 2.87 0.62
C GLN A 103 -9.50 3.99 1.52
N VAL A 104 -8.83 3.60 2.61
CA VAL A 104 -8.37 4.51 3.66
C VAL A 104 -7.06 5.19 3.26
N LEU A 105 -7.03 6.52 3.36
CA LEU A 105 -5.81 7.33 3.22
C LEU A 105 -4.83 7.08 4.39
N PRO A 106 -3.56 7.51 4.29
CA PRO A 106 -2.63 7.43 5.41
C PRO A 106 -3.18 8.11 6.66
N VAL A 107 -3.14 7.42 7.80
CA VAL A 107 -3.64 7.95 9.07
C VAL A 107 -2.59 8.85 9.70
N ILE A 108 -2.80 10.16 9.64
CA ILE A 108 -1.94 11.17 10.26
C ILE A 108 -2.75 11.95 11.29
N ARG A 109 -2.29 11.94 12.55
CA ARG A 109 -2.99 12.59 13.66
C ARG A 109 -3.03 14.10 13.45
N PHE A 110 -4.20 14.69 13.61
CA PHE A 110 -4.45 16.13 13.50
C PHE A 110 -4.12 16.74 12.13
N ALA A 111 -3.96 15.90 11.09
CA ALA A 111 -3.71 16.38 9.74
C ALA A 111 -4.96 16.98 9.11
N ASN A 112 -4.80 18.12 8.46
CA ASN A 112 -5.80 18.69 7.58
C ASN A 112 -5.80 17.98 6.21
N ARG A 113 -6.78 18.32 5.36
CA ARG A 113 -6.94 17.70 4.04
C ARG A 113 -5.71 17.84 3.14
N SER A 114 -5.05 19.00 3.16
CA SER A 114 -3.86 19.25 2.35
C SER A 114 -2.68 18.40 2.81
N GLU A 115 -2.51 18.24 4.12
CA GLU A 115 -1.48 17.38 4.72
C GLU A 115 -1.71 15.90 4.38
N LEU A 116 -2.96 15.43 4.40
CA LEU A 116 -3.31 14.06 3.98
C LEU A 116 -2.99 13.81 2.50
N ILE A 117 -3.29 14.78 1.63
CA ILE A 117 -2.97 14.68 0.20
C ILE A 117 -1.45 14.66 0.00
N ALA A 118 -0.72 15.56 0.66
CA ALA A 118 0.75 15.63 0.61
C ALA A 118 1.41 14.33 1.08
N ALA A 119 0.81 13.67 2.08
CA ALA A 119 1.28 12.38 2.56
C ALA A 119 0.86 11.18 1.69
N SER A 120 -0.02 11.34 0.71
CA SER A 120 -0.44 10.23 -0.15
C SER A 120 0.72 9.74 -1.02
N LEU A 121 0.75 8.43 -1.34
CA LEU A 121 1.78 7.85 -2.22
C LEU A 121 1.89 8.57 -3.57
N LYS A 122 0.78 9.08 -4.12
CA LYS A 122 0.75 9.81 -5.39
C LYS A 122 1.54 11.11 -5.35
N SER A 123 1.74 11.66 -4.16
CA SER A 123 2.53 12.88 -3.92
C SER A 123 4.03 12.59 -3.75
N SER A 124 4.45 11.32 -3.73
CA SER A 124 5.87 10.95 -3.65
C SER A 124 6.62 11.32 -4.93
N ASN A 125 7.86 11.78 -4.79
CA ASN A 125 8.80 11.95 -5.90
C ASN A 125 9.13 10.63 -6.60
N LEU A 126 8.84 9.48 -5.98
CA LEU A 126 9.01 8.15 -6.58
C LEU A 126 7.82 7.74 -7.44
N TRP A 127 6.66 8.40 -7.30
CA TRP A 127 5.44 8.05 -8.03
C TRP A 127 5.62 8.03 -9.56
N PRO A 128 6.33 9.00 -10.19
CA PRO A 128 6.56 9.00 -11.64
C PRO A 128 7.30 7.76 -12.19
N TYR A 129 8.01 7.00 -11.34
CA TYR A 129 8.69 5.77 -11.76
C TYR A 129 7.77 4.56 -11.84
N PHE A 130 6.55 4.63 -11.29
CA PHE A 130 5.60 3.53 -11.30
C PHE A 130 4.76 3.51 -12.57
N LYS A 131 4.57 2.31 -13.12
CA LYS A 131 3.56 2.06 -14.14
C LYS A 131 2.26 1.62 -13.47
N VAL A 132 1.19 2.39 -13.66
CA VAL A 132 -0.12 2.08 -13.10
C VAL A 132 -0.82 1.00 -13.92
N MET A 133 -1.30 -0.04 -13.25
CA MET A 133 -2.13 -1.11 -13.82
C MET A 133 -3.44 -1.21 -13.05
N HIS A 134 -4.55 -1.36 -13.76
CA HIS A 134 -5.87 -1.44 -13.16
C HIS A 134 -6.41 -2.87 -13.31
N LEU A 135 -6.96 -3.40 -12.22
CA LEU A 135 -7.74 -4.63 -12.23
C LEU A 135 -9.21 -4.25 -12.35
N HIS A 136 -9.90 -4.82 -13.34
CA HIS A 136 -11.29 -4.47 -13.65
C HIS A 136 -12.31 -5.53 -13.23
N GLN A 137 -11.86 -6.78 -13.05
CA GLN A 137 -12.74 -7.88 -12.68
C GLN A 137 -12.85 -7.99 -11.16
N ASN A 138 -14.05 -7.75 -10.63
CA ASN A 138 -14.36 -8.03 -9.23
C ASN A 138 -14.50 -9.55 -9.03
N MET A 139 -13.76 -10.09 -8.08
CA MET A 139 -13.78 -11.51 -7.73
C MET A 139 -14.46 -11.79 -6.38
N ARG A 140 -14.89 -10.74 -5.66
CA ARG A 140 -15.50 -10.81 -4.33
C ARG A 140 -17.03 -10.96 -4.42
N THR A 141 -17.64 -10.30 -5.40
CA THR A 141 -19.09 -10.40 -5.64
C THR A 141 -19.40 -11.61 -6.53
N GLY A 142 -20.48 -12.31 -6.21
CA GLY A 142 -20.96 -13.44 -6.99
C GLY A 142 -21.60 -13.02 -8.31
N PRO A 143 -21.83 -13.96 -9.26
CA PRO A 143 -22.42 -13.66 -10.57
C PRO A 143 -23.82 -13.02 -10.53
N ARG A 144 -24.51 -13.09 -9.39
CA ARG A 144 -25.86 -12.53 -9.18
C ARG A 144 -25.86 -11.20 -8.42
N GLU A 145 -24.69 -10.68 -8.06
CA GLU A 145 -24.52 -9.46 -7.28
C GLU A 145 -23.96 -8.31 -8.12
N GLU A 146 -24.23 -8.32 -9.43
CA GLU A 146 -23.68 -7.34 -10.37
C GLU A 146 -24.10 -5.90 -10.02
N GLU A 147 -25.37 -5.71 -9.65
CA GLU A 147 -25.90 -4.40 -9.24
C GLU A 147 -25.25 -3.89 -7.95
N PHE A 148 -25.03 -4.77 -6.97
CA PHE A 148 -24.30 -4.41 -5.75
C PHE A 148 -22.84 -4.08 -6.04
N SER A 149 -22.18 -4.84 -6.93
CA SER A 149 -20.81 -4.54 -7.37
C SER A 149 -20.72 -3.17 -8.07
N LYS A 150 -21.68 -2.83 -8.94
CA LYS A 150 -21.73 -1.51 -9.59
C LYS A 150 -21.95 -0.40 -8.56
N TRP A 151 -22.82 -0.62 -7.58
CA TRP A 151 -23.06 0.33 -6.51
C TRP A 151 -21.80 0.57 -5.66
N LEU A 152 -21.08 -0.48 -5.27
CA LEU A 152 -19.80 -0.35 -4.52
C LEU A 152 -18.75 0.45 -5.29
N ILE A 153 -18.67 0.30 -6.61
CA ILE A 153 -17.74 1.08 -7.44
C ILE A 153 -18.14 2.55 -7.47
N LYS A 154 -19.43 2.87 -7.62
CA LYS A 154 -19.93 4.25 -7.55
C LYS A 154 -19.65 4.89 -6.19
N LEU A 155 -19.85 4.13 -5.10
CA LEU A 155 -19.51 4.56 -3.75
C LEU A 155 -18.03 4.91 -3.64
N GLY A 156 -17.14 3.99 -4.04
CA GLY A 156 -15.69 4.20 -3.97
C GLY A 156 -15.19 5.36 -4.85
N ASN A 157 -15.88 5.67 -5.94
CA ASN A 157 -15.54 6.81 -6.81
C ASN A 157 -16.12 8.14 -6.29
N GLY A 158 -16.97 8.13 -5.26
CA GLY A 158 -17.66 9.33 -4.77
C GLY A 158 -18.73 9.84 -5.74
N GLU A 159 -19.33 8.95 -6.53
CA GLU A 159 -20.37 9.30 -7.53
C GLU A 159 -21.80 9.22 -6.97
N LEU A 160 -21.96 8.70 -5.76
CA LEU A 160 -23.27 8.61 -5.10
C LEU A 160 -23.65 9.96 -4.51
N THR A 161 -24.93 10.30 -4.60
CA THR A 161 -25.49 11.47 -3.93
C THR A 161 -25.56 11.22 -2.43
N SER A 162 -24.96 12.10 -1.64
CA SER A 162 -25.15 12.15 -0.20
C SER A 162 -26.28 13.11 0.19
N ASN A 163 -26.87 12.90 1.37
CA ASN A 163 -27.79 13.86 1.97
C ASN A 163 -27.03 15.03 2.63
N GLU A 164 -27.73 15.94 3.30
CA GLU A 164 -27.13 17.11 3.97
C GLU A 164 -26.16 16.74 5.11
N ASP A 165 -26.24 15.50 5.61
CA ASP A 165 -25.41 14.94 6.69
C ASP A 165 -24.26 14.04 6.17
N ASP A 166 -23.95 14.07 4.87
CA ASP A 166 -22.95 13.22 4.20
C ASP A 166 -23.25 11.71 4.26
N GLU A 167 -24.50 11.32 4.49
CA GLU A 167 -24.94 9.93 4.50
C GLU A 167 -25.33 9.44 3.11
N ILE A 168 -25.13 8.15 2.86
CA ILE A 168 -25.39 7.50 1.58
C ILE A 168 -26.42 6.38 1.78
N GLU A 169 -27.48 6.40 0.98
CA GLU A 169 -28.53 5.37 1.03
C GLU A 169 -27.99 4.01 0.55
N LEU A 170 -28.23 2.97 1.36
CA LEU A 170 -27.85 1.60 1.02
C LEU A 170 -28.86 0.99 0.03
N PRO A 171 -28.41 0.17 -0.93
CA PRO A 171 -29.32 -0.55 -1.82
C PRO A 171 -30.27 -1.42 -1.01
N SER A 172 -31.54 -1.48 -1.41
CA SER A 172 -32.55 -2.33 -0.76
C SER A 172 -32.16 -3.81 -0.74
N SER A 173 -31.37 -4.28 -1.71
CA SER A 173 -30.81 -5.63 -1.73
C SER A 173 -29.84 -5.95 -0.58
N CYS A 174 -29.32 -4.92 0.10
CA CYS A 174 -28.43 -5.05 1.26
C CYS A 174 -29.20 -5.03 2.59
N MET A 175 -30.50 -4.72 2.56
CA MET A 175 -31.36 -4.70 3.72
C MET A 175 -32.05 -6.07 3.87
N LEU A 176 -32.12 -6.58 5.10
CA LEU A 176 -32.98 -7.73 5.39
C LEU A 176 -34.43 -7.27 5.25
N ASN A 177 -35.20 -7.93 4.40
CA ASN A 177 -36.64 -7.73 4.39
C ASN A 177 -37.20 -8.24 5.73
N GLU A 178 -37.81 -7.35 6.51
CA GLU A 178 -38.60 -7.72 7.69
C GLU A 178 -39.84 -8.53 7.32
#